data_AF-A0A699YGZ3-F1
#
_entry.id   AF-A0A699YGZ3-F1
#
_cell.length_a   1.000
_cell.length_b   1.000
_cell.length_c   1.000
_cell.angle_alpha   90.00
_cell.angle_beta   90.00
_cell.angle_gamma   90.00
#
_symmetry.space_group_name_H-M   'P 1'
#
loop_
_entity.id
_entity.type
_entity.pdbx_description
1 polymer ?
#
loop_
_entity_poly.entity_id
_entity_poly.type
_entity_poly.pdbx_seq_one_letter_code
_entity_poly.pdbx_strand_id
1 'polypeptide(L)'
;MGLQAEDPFNPQYSLRHSNHPLAPFPGEGLKWSSFVYDDGTTYEGLTRDAVPHGMGVMIFGNGTGGGFHFRDVRRGDKFEGEFQVGYAHGLGQMTSERRGEVYIGEFYAGQRHGCGIRINMQPYYYLLQRGEDPVTAYQRTHLDIMKGMEFRT
;
A
#
# COMPACT_ATOMS: atom_id res chain seq x y z
N MET A 1 -13.23 -33.44 18.07
CA MET A 1 -11.84 -33.69 18.49
C MET A 1 -11.28 -32.37 18.97
N GLY A 2 -10.93 -32.27 20.25
CA GLY A 2 -10.59 -31.00 20.91
C GLY A 2 -9.29 -30.41 20.37
N LEU A 3 -9.27 -29.07 20.23
CA LEU A 3 -8.04 -28.32 19.99
C LEU A 3 -7.13 -28.53 21.21
N GLN A 4 -6.03 -29.26 21.05
CA GLN A 4 -5.00 -29.33 22.08
C GLN A 4 -4.43 -27.93 22.31
N ALA A 5 -4.27 -27.53 23.57
CA ALA A 5 -3.59 -26.28 23.91
C ALA A 5 -2.13 -26.35 23.41
N GLU A 6 -1.72 -25.35 22.64
CA GLU A 6 -0.43 -25.32 21.96
C GLU A 6 0.72 -25.02 22.93
N ASP A 7 1.84 -25.74 22.79
CA ASP A 7 3.03 -25.65 23.65
C ASP A 7 3.88 -24.40 23.29
N PRO A 8 4.02 -23.41 24.19
CA PRO A 8 4.83 -22.20 23.97
C PRO A 8 6.33 -22.48 23.83
N PHE A 9 6.80 -23.65 24.23
CA PHE A 9 8.20 -24.05 24.17
C PHE A 9 8.56 -24.83 22.89
N ASN A 10 7.59 -25.04 22.00
CA ASN A 10 7.88 -25.62 20.69
C ASN A 10 8.86 -24.69 19.92
N PRO A 11 10.03 -25.16 19.47
CA PRO A 11 10.97 -24.34 18.71
C PRO A 11 10.39 -23.82 17.38
N GLN A 12 9.30 -24.42 16.89
CA GLN A 12 8.54 -23.96 15.74
C GLN A 12 7.44 -22.93 16.10
N TYR A 13 7.28 -22.57 17.38
CA TYR A 13 6.35 -21.53 17.83
C TYR A 13 6.66 -20.17 17.20
N SER A 14 7.94 -19.87 16.96
CA SER A 14 8.41 -18.67 16.24
C SER A 14 8.04 -18.68 14.75
N LEU A 15 7.74 -19.85 14.17
CA LEU A 15 7.29 -20.01 12.79
C LEU A 15 5.78 -19.83 12.64
N ARG A 16 5.06 -19.56 13.73
CA ARG A 16 3.64 -19.21 13.71
C ARG A 16 3.42 -18.01 12.79
N HIS A 17 2.56 -18.18 11.79
CA HIS A 17 2.28 -17.19 10.73
C HIS A 17 3.45 -16.87 9.78
N SER A 18 4.55 -17.63 9.84
CA SER A 18 5.61 -17.52 8.86
C SER A 18 5.27 -18.34 7.62
N ASN A 19 5.71 -17.87 6.45
CA ASN A 19 5.65 -18.65 5.21
C ASN A 19 6.77 -19.70 5.12
N HIS A 20 7.33 -20.12 6.26
CA HIS A 20 8.47 -21.02 6.28
C HIS A 20 8.03 -22.42 5.79
N PRO A 21 8.79 -23.08 4.89
CA PRO A 21 8.42 -24.39 4.35
C PRO A 21 8.24 -25.49 5.40
N LEU A 22 8.80 -25.30 6.59
CA LEU A 22 8.73 -26.21 7.73
C LEU A 22 7.75 -25.76 8.83
N ALA A 23 6.89 -24.76 8.58
CA ALA A 23 5.87 -24.38 9.53
C ALA A 23 4.86 -25.54 9.70
N PRO A 24 4.57 -26.02 10.92
CA PRO A 24 3.75 -27.21 11.18
C PRO A 24 2.25 -26.99 10.96
N PHE A 25 1.83 -25.77 10.62
CA PHE A 25 0.44 -25.42 10.36
C PHE A 25 0.22 -25.34 8.84
N PRO A 26 -0.64 -26.19 8.24
CA PRO A 26 -1.04 -26.07 6.85
C PRO A 26 -2.04 -24.91 6.70
N GLY A 27 -1.62 -23.69 7.04
CA GLY A 27 -2.29 -22.49 6.58
C GLY A 27 -1.90 -22.27 5.13
N GLU A 28 -2.85 -21.96 4.25
CA GLU A 28 -2.53 -21.42 2.93
C GLU A 28 -1.77 -20.11 3.13
N GLY A 29 -0.43 -20.24 3.13
CA GLY A 29 0.48 -19.14 3.42
C GLY A 29 0.34 -18.04 2.38
N LEU A 30 0.76 -16.83 2.76
CA LEU A 30 0.75 -15.71 1.83
C LEU A 30 1.69 -16.01 0.66
N LYS A 31 1.18 -15.95 -0.56
CA LYS A 31 1.95 -16.13 -1.79
C LYS A 31 2.11 -14.79 -2.47
N TRP A 32 3.30 -14.50 -2.96
CA TRP A 32 3.47 -13.35 -3.85
C TRP A 32 2.72 -13.63 -5.16
N SER A 33 2.02 -12.64 -5.68
CA SER A 33 1.39 -12.68 -7.01
C SER A 33 1.43 -11.32 -7.67
N SER A 34 1.43 -11.33 -9.01
CA SER A 34 1.26 -10.13 -9.84
C SER A 34 0.04 -10.32 -10.73
N PHE A 35 -0.89 -9.37 -10.64
CA PHE A 35 -2.11 -9.33 -11.43
C PHE A 35 -2.11 -8.09 -12.31
N VAL A 36 -2.55 -8.27 -13.55
CA VAL A 36 -2.88 -7.20 -14.48
C VAL A 36 -4.33 -7.42 -14.87
N TYR A 37 -5.17 -6.45 -14.56
CA TYR A 37 -6.60 -6.50 -14.85
C TYR A 37 -6.90 -5.84 -16.21
N ASP A 38 -8.04 -6.18 -16.81
CA ASP A 38 -8.45 -5.70 -18.13
C ASP A 38 -8.62 -4.17 -18.20
N ASP A 39 -8.90 -3.53 -17.07
CA ASP A 39 -9.00 -2.07 -16.93
C ASP A 39 -7.63 -1.39 -16.87
N GLY A 40 -6.53 -2.16 -16.89
CA GLY A 40 -5.16 -1.69 -16.74
C GLY A 40 -4.72 -1.45 -15.30
N THR A 41 -5.56 -1.78 -14.31
CA THR A 41 -5.14 -1.80 -12.90
C THR A 41 -4.14 -2.92 -12.72
N THR A 42 -3.09 -2.68 -11.94
CA THR A 42 -2.11 -3.71 -11.58
C THR A 42 -2.05 -3.89 -10.08
N TYR A 43 -1.74 -5.10 -9.66
CA TYR A 43 -1.44 -5.43 -8.28
C TYR A 43 -0.20 -6.31 -8.23
N GLU A 44 0.69 -6.02 -7.30
CA GLU A 44 1.90 -6.80 -7.04
C GLU A 44 2.11 -6.90 -5.54
N GLY A 45 2.05 -8.12 -4.99
CA GLY A 45 2.16 -8.27 -3.54
C GLY A 45 1.76 -9.64 -3.02
N LEU A 46 1.61 -9.71 -1.71
CA LEU A 46 1.21 -10.90 -0.99
C LEU A 46 -0.30 -11.17 -1.17
N THR A 47 -0.64 -12.45 -1.31
CA THR A 47 -2.02 -12.89 -1.54
C THR A 47 -2.31 -14.14 -0.72
N ARG A 48 -3.58 -14.31 -0.37
CA ARG A 48 -4.13 -15.56 0.12
C ARG A 48 -5.29 -15.91 -0.78
N ASP A 49 -5.26 -17.09 -1.39
CA ASP A 49 -6.28 -17.59 -2.31
C ASP A 49 -6.58 -16.61 -3.47
N ALA A 50 -5.51 -16.05 -4.04
CA ALA A 50 -5.54 -15.00 -5.08
C ALA A 50 -6.21 -13.67 -4.65
N VAL A 51 -6.49 -13.48 -3.36
CA VAL A 51 -6.99 -12.23 -2.79
C VAL A 51 -5.84 -11.46 -2.14
N PRO A 52 -5.64 -10.16 -2.46
CA PRO A 52 -4.63 -9.31 -1.83
C PRO A 52 -4.68 -9.35 -0.30
N HIS A 53 -3.55 -9.66 0.32
CA HIS A 53 -3.37 -9.78 1.76
C HIS A 53 -1.94 -9.44 2.18
N GLY A 54 -1.75 -8.71 3.28
CA GLY A 54 -0.44 -8.22 3.68
C GLY A 54 0.06 -7.12 2.74
N MET A 55 1.37 -7.02 2.57
CA MET A 55 1.96 -5.93 1.79
C MET A 55 1.74 -6.11 0.28
N GLY A 56 1.40 -5.01 -0.39
CA GLY A 56 1.35 -4.96 -1.85
C GLY A 56 1.37 -3.55 -2.40
N VAL A 57 1.53 -3.49 -3.71
CA VAL A 57 1.49 -2.28 -4.53
C VAL A 57 0.37 -2.43 -5.54
N MET A 58 -0.49 -1.41 -5.64
CA MET A 58 -1.56 -1.33 -6.62
C MET A 58 -1.40 -0.05 -7.44
N ILE A 59 -1.43 -0.15 -8.76
CA ILE A 59 -1.44 1.01 -9.66
C ILE A 59 -2.80 1.04 -10.35
N PHE A 60 -3.53 2.15 -10.22
CA PHE A 60 -4.90 2.26 -10.71
C PHE A 60 -4.92 2.47 -12.23
N GLY A 61 -5.69 1.62 -12.92
CA GLY A 61 -6.00 1.76 -14.33
C GLY A 61 -7.21 2.67 -14.57
N ASN A 62 -8.09 2.26 -15.48
CA ASN A 62 -9.37 2.92 -15.71
C ASN A 62 -10.43 2.58 -14.65
N GLY A 63 -10.24 1.49 -13.90
CA GLY A 63 -11.14 1.07 -12.83
C GLY A 63 -10.68 1.49 -11.44
N THR A 64 -11.14 0.74 -10.44
CA THR A 64 -10.78 0.90 -9.04
C THR A 64 -10.73 -0.47 -8.37
N GLY A 65 -10.20 -0.55 -7.16
CA GLY A 65 -9.97 -1.79 -6.43
C GLY A 65 -9.55 -1.49 -5.00
N GLY A 66 -9.24 -2.50 -4.19
CA GLY A 66 -8.69 -2.27 -2.86
C GLY A 66 -9.66 -1.59 -1.87
N GLY A 67 -10.95 -1.50 -2.19
CA GLY A 67 -11.95 -0.73 -1.43
C GLY A 67 -11.98 0.77 -1.73
N PHE A 68 -11.14 1.27 -2.64
CA PHE A 68 -11.15 2.67 -3.03
C PHE A 68 -12.38 2.98 -3.90
N HIS A 69 -12.89 4.20 -3.83
CA HIS A 69 -13.92 4.67 -4.74
C HIS A 69 -13.32 5.44 -5.91
N PHE A 70 -14.01 5.44 -7.06
CA PHE A 70 -13.65 6.23 -8.25
C PHE A 70 -13.42 7.72 -8.00
N ARG A 71 -14.05 8.30 -6.97
CA ARG A 71 -13.83 9.71 -6.60
C ARG A 71 -12.48 9.92 -5.94
N ASP A 72 -11.98 8.92 -5.21
CA ASP A 72 -10.78 8.99 -4.38
C ASP A 72 -9.51 8.77 -5.20
N VAL A 73 -9.58 7.87 -6.19
CA VAL A 73 -8.46 7.51 -7.08
C VAL A 73 -8.65 7.99 -8.52
N ARG A 74 -7.56 8.02 -9.28
CA ARG A 74 -7.49 8.31 -10.71
C ARG A 74 -6.53 7.34 -11.37
N ARG A 75 -6.67 7.19 -12.69
CA ARG A 75 -5.72 6.42 -13.50
C ARG A 75 -4.30 6.93 -13.28
N GLY A 76 -3.39 6.00 -12.99
CA GLY A 76 -1.98 6.25 -12.69
C GLY A 76 -1.70 6.54 -11.22
N ASP A 77 -2.71 6.69 -10.36
CA ASP A 77 -2.47 6.76 -8.91
C ASP A 77 -1.87 5.42 -8.44
N LYS A 78 -1.06 5.48 -7.39
CA LYS A 78 -0.35 4.31 -6.84
C LYS A 78 -0.63 4.21 -5.35
N PHE A 79 -1.04 3.02 -4.90
CA PHE A 79 -1.14 2.67 -3.50
C PHE A 79 -0.09 1.63 -3.12
N GLU A 80 0.63 1.86 -2.03
CA GLU A 80 1.65 0.96 -1.49
C GLU A 80 1.35 0.76 -0.01
N GLY A 81 1.06 -0.46 0.41
CA GLY A 81 0.73 -0.69 1.81
C GLY A 81 0.13 -2.04 2.10
N GLU A 82 -0.50 -2.10 3.26
CA GLU A 82 -1.14 -3.30 3.76
C GLU A 82 -2.54 -3.51 3.15
N PHE A 83 -2.85 -4.78 2.89
CA PHE A 83 -4.13 -5.27 2.41
C PHE A 83 -4.69 -6.32 3.36
N GLN A 84 -6.00 -6.32 3.55
CA GLN A 84 -6.72 -7.34 4.29
C GLN A 84 -7.98 -7.72 3.52
N VAL A 85 -8.08 -9.00 3.13
CA VAL A 85 -9.24 -9.54 2.41
C VAL A 85 -9.56 -8.72 1.14
N GLY A 86 -8.51 -8.29 0.43
CA GLY A 86 -8.65 -7.53 -0.82
C GLY A 86 -8.85 -6.01 -0.63
N TYR A 87 -8.94 -5.51 0.60
CA TYR A 87 -9.09 -4.09 0.90
C TYR A 87 -7.77 -3.50 1.41
N ALA A 88 -7.45 -2.27 1.03
CA ALA A 88 -6.38 -1.52 1.69
C ALA A 88 -6.74 -1.29 3.16
N HIS A 89 -5.84 -1.67 4.06
CA HIS A 89 -6.09 -1.70 5.50
C HIS A 89 -4.77 -1.65 6.25
N GLY A 90 -4.65 -0.87 7.32
CA GLY A 90 -3.41 -0.70 8.06
C GLY A 90 -2.60 0.46 7.51
N LEU A 91 -1.27 0.38 7.52
CA LEU A 91 -0.42 1.45 7.04
C LEU A 91 -0.27 1.41 5.52
N GLY A 92 -0.28 2.59 4.90
CA GLY A 92 -0.05 2.71 3.47
C GLY A 92 0.33 4.12 3.02
N GLN A 93 0.71 4.19 1.75
CA GLN A 93 1.04 5.39 1.03
C GLN A 93 0.21 5.43 -0.26
N MET A 94 -0.50 6.53 -0.48
CA MET A 94 -1.20 6.83 -1.72
C MET A 94 -0.48 7.98 -2.42
N THR A 95 0.03 7.75 -3.63
CA THR A 95 0.71 8.73 -4.48
C THR A 95 -0.17 9.06 -5.68
N SER A 96 -0.49 10.33 -5.87
CA SER A 96 -1.19 10.84 -7.04
C SER A 96 -0.34 11.91 -7.72
N GLU A 97 0.40 11.52 -8.76
CA GLU A 97 1.25 12.45 -9.53
C GLU A 97 0.40 13.53 -10.22
N ARG A 98 -0.80 13.16 -10.68
CA ARG A 98 -1.70 14.07 -11.39
C ARG A 98 -2.29 15.15 -10.49
N ARG A 99 -2.55 14.81 -9.22
CA ARG A 99 -3.00 15.78 -8.19
C ARG A 99 -1.84 16.44 -7.46
N GLY A 100 -0.63 15.90 -7.62
CA GLY A 100 0.56 16.29 -6.88
C GLY A 100 0.41 16.11 -5.38
N GLU A 101 -0.20 15.02 -4.94
CA GLU A 101 -0.44 14.73 -3.54
C GLU A 101 0.13 13.35 -3.20
N VAL A 102 0.80 13.28 -2.05
CA VAL A 102 1.16 12.01 -1.41
C VAL A 102 0.52 11.99 -0.03
N TYR A 103 -0.20 10.91 0.28
CA TYR A 103 -0.73 10.66 1.62
C TYR A 103 -0.03 9.44 2.20
N ILE A 104 0.48 9.54 3.42
CA ILE A 104 1.09 8.44 4.16
C ILE A 104 0.34 8.33 5.48
N GLY A 105 -0.22 7.17 5.79
CA GLY A 105 -0.95 7.00 7.04
C GLY A 105 -1.75 5.73 7.09
N GLU A 106 -2.73 5.73 7.99
CA GLU A 106 -3.61 4.59 8.18
C GLU A 106 -4.73 4.56 7.13
N PHE A 107 -5.16 3.34 6.81
CA PHE A 107 -6.26 3.01 5.92
C PHE A 107 -7.15 1.97 6.59
N TYR A 108 -8.46 2.08 6.36
CA TYR A 108 -9.43 1.08 6.77
C TYR A 108 -10.42 0.87 5.65
N ALA A 109 -10.49 -0.36 5.14
CA ALA A 109 -11.40 -0.75 4.06
C ALA A 109 -11.34 0.16 2.82
N GLY A 110 -10.14 0.55 2.39
CA GLY A 110 -9.94 1.42 1.22
C GLY A 110 -10.15 2.92 1.46
N GLN A 111 -10.37 3.33 2.70
CA GLN A 111 -10.51 4.74 3.06
C GLN A 111 -9.36 5.17 3.97
N ARG A 112 -8.89 6.41 3.81
CA ARG A 112 -7.95 7.02 4.75
C ARG A 112 -8.58 7.05 6.14
N HIS A 113 -7.85 6.59 7.13
CA HIS A 113 -8.31 6.50 8.52
C HIS A 113 -7.20 6.97 9.46
N GLY A 114 -7.56 7.21 10.73
CA GLY A 114 -6.64 7.50 11.81
C GLY A 114 -5.59 8.58 11.49
N CYS A 115 -4.37 8.33 11.93
CA CYS A 115 -3.26 9.25 11.77
C CYS A 115 -2.65 9.17 10.37
N GLY A 116 -2.34 10.32 9.80
CA GLY A 116 -1.65 10.40 8.52
C GLY A 116 -1.03 11.75 8.24
N ILE A 117 -0.23 11.81 7.18
CA ILE A 117 0.45 13.00 6.71
C ILE A 117 0.10 13.16 5.24
N ARG A 118 -0.40 14.33 4.89
CA ARG A 118 -0.58 14.76 3.51
C ARG A 118 0.56 15.67 3.10
N ILE A 119 1.19 15.35 1.99
CA ILE A 119 2.33 16.06 1.42
C ILE A 119 1.92 16.60 0.05
N ASN A 120 2.03 17.90 -0.13
CA ASN A 120 1.84 18.54 -1.43
C ASN A 120 3.14 18.45 -2.25
N MET A 121 3.15 17.58 -3.24
CA MET A 121 4.27 17.34 -4.17
C MET A 121 4.09 18.09 -5.50
N GLN A 122 3.03 18.90 -5.66
CA GLN A 122 2.75 19.63 -6.90
C GLN A 122 3.93 20.51 -7.36
N PRO A 123 4.64 21.27 -6.49
CA PRO A 123 5.79 22.07 -6.93
C PRO A 123 6.93 21.22 -7.49
N TYR A 124 7.15 20.03 -6.91
CA TYR A 124 8.16 19.09 -7.38
C TYR A 124 7.79 18.51 -8.74
N TYR A 125 6.58 17.99 -8.90
CA TYR A 125 6.12 17.43 -10.17
C TYR A 125 6.07 18.48 -11.28
N TYR A 126 5.76 19.74 -10.95
CA TYR A 126 5.79 20.84 -11.90
C TYR A 126 7.19 21.05 -12.52
N LEU A 127 8.26 20.97 -11.72
CA LEU A 127 9.64 21.09 -12.23
C LEU A 127 10.03 19.88 -13.10
N LEU A 128 9.63 18.67 -12.71
CA LEU A 128 9.86 17.48 -13.51
C LEU A 128 9.19 17.56 -14.89
N GLN A 129 7.95 18.05 -14.94
CA GLN A 129 7.23 18.24 -16.22
C GLN A 129 7.90 19.27 -17.14
N ARG A 130 8.69 20.19 -16.58
CA ARG A 130 9.49 21.15 -17.34
C ARG A 130 10.84 20.58 -17.80
N GLY A 131 11.14 19.33 -17.48
CA GLY A 131 12.39 18.67 -17.84
C GLY A 131 13.55 18.99 -16.90
N GLU A 132 13.29 19.51 -15.70
CA GLU A 132 14.36 19.61 -14.70
C GLU A 132 14.73 18.23 -14.14
N ASP A 133 16.00 18.07 -13.81
CA ASP A 133 16.53 16.88 -13.17
C ASP A 133 15.86 16.65 -11.79
N PRO A 134 15.46 15.40 -11.43
CA PRO A 134 14.77 15.11 -10.18
C PRO A 134 15.52 15.54 -8.92
N VAL A 135 16.85 15.42 -8.89
CA VAL A 135 17.65 15.81 -7.72
C VAL A 135 17.61 17.32 -7.54
N THR A 136 17.77 18.05 -8.65
CA THR A 136 17.71 19.52 -8.66
C THR A 136 16.32 20.04 -8.28
N ALA A 137 15.27 19.42 -8.83
CA ALA A 137 13.87 19.76 -8.52
C ALA A 137 13.55 19.56 -7.03
N TYR A 138 14.01 18.45 -6.44
CA TYR A 138 13.83 18.17 -5.02
C TYR A 138 14.59 19.19 -4.15
N GLN A 139 15.87 19.46 -4.46
CA GLN A 139 16.67 20.45 -3.73
C GLN A 139 15.99 21.83 -3.69
N ARG A 140 15.33 22.23 -4.77
CA ARG A 140 14.61 23.52 -4.84
C ARG A 140 13.32 23.54 -4.04
N THR A 141 12.60 22.44 -3.96
CA THR A 141 11.21 22.40 -3.44
C THR A 141 11.08 21.78 -2.06
N HIS A 142 12.07 21.01 -1.59
CA HIS A 142 11.96 20.22 -0.35
C HIS A 142 11.61 21.07 0.88
N LEU A 143 12.18 22.27 1.04
CA LEU A 143 11.87 23.15 2.17
C LEU A 143 10.41 23.59 2.21
N ASP A 144 9.85 23.89 1.04
CA ASP A 144 8.45 24.32 0.93
C ASP A 144 7.50 23.14 1.11
N ILE A 145 7.87 21.97 0.57
CA ILE A 145 7.14 20.71 0.76
C ILE A 145 7.08 20.35 2.25
N MET A 146 8.21 20.44 2.97
CA MET A 146 8.30 20.14 4.40
C MET A 146 7.44 21.10 5.25
N LYS A 147 7.39 22.39 4.88
CA LYS A 147 6.53 23.38 5.56
C LYS A 147 5.04 23.16 5.26
N GLY A 148 4.73 22.64 4.08
CA GLY A 148 3.36 22.37 3.64
C GLY A 148 2.81 21.01 4.05
N MET A 149 3.50 20.26 4.91
CA MET A 149 3.02 18.98 5.43
C MET A 149 1.81 19.19 6.34
N GLU A 150 0.72 18.51 6.02
CA GLU A 150 -0.50 18.55 6.83
C GLU A 150 -0.67 17.23 7.58
N PHE A 151 -0.61 17.30 8.90
CA PHE A 151 -0.92 16.17 9.77
C PHE A 151 -2.43 16.02 9.90
N ARG A 152 -2.91 14.80 9.74
CA ARG A 152 -4.31 14.38 9.94
C ARG A 152 -4.37 13.39 11.10
N THR A 153 -5.40 13.54 11.92
CA THR A 153 -5.70 12.75 13.11
C THR A 153 -7.19 12.45 13.14
#